data_AF-A0A8T2C7X0-F1
#
_entry.id   AF-A0A8T2C7X0-F1
#
_cell.length_a   1.000
_cell.length_b   1.000
_cell.length_c   1.000
_cell.angle_alpha   90.00
_cell.angle_beta   90.00
_cell.angle_gamma   90.00
#
_symmetry.space_group_name_H-M   'P 1'
#
loop_
_entity.id
_entity.type
_entity.pdbx_description
1 polymer ?
#
loop_
_entity_poly.entity_id
_entity_poly.type
_entity_poly.pdbx_seq_one_letter_code
_entity_poly.pdbx_strand_id
1 'polypeptide(L)'
;MYITRRLSEYRRNPAELTQPPPEGPNSGILVIQDQDSKTRVTCCFSSWLVVDSSLSGLPLPQNLKLAVTFNIGGDDSTRDPVVFIPVLDKPLSSNCYYAIKRHGKHSGEASGSAKEEDKVSCCFCITQVAEAKPKQLDPFDIYQQFEIHQEKPSSRSYYATSVASDGVPPWFLNRKEWTVECLRSQDFELRDDAKGLNTELRAKLPGLGMSTVVGKWYSLSYS
;
A
#
# COMPACT_ATOMS: atom_id res chain seq x y z
N MET A 1 -10.26 -2.68 10.89
CA MET A 1 -9.23 -2.08 11.77
C MET A 1 -7.89 -2.70 11.47
N TYR A 2 -6.80 -1.96 11.64
CA TYR A 2 -5.46 -2.43 11.35
C TYR A 2 -4.60 -2.51 12.60
N ILE A 3 -3.85 -3.60 12.73
CA ILE A 3 -2.68 -3.65 13.60
C ILE A 3 -1.44 -3.26 12.80
N THR A 4 -0.32 -3.05 13.49
CA THR A 4 0.97 -2.85 12.84
C THR A 4 1.93 -3.98 13.15
N ARG A 5 2.80 -4.26 12.19
CA ARG A 5 3.94 -5.16 12.31
C ARG A 5 5.15 -4.55 11.61
N ARG A 6 6.34 -4.90 12.07
CA ARG A 6 7.58 -4.33 11.53
C ARG A 6 8.03 -5.11 10.31
N LEU A 7 8.51 -4.44 9.27
CA LEU A 7 9.00 -5.15 8.08
C LEU A 7 10.17 -6.08 8.42
N SER A 8 11.03 -5.71 9.39
CA SER A 8 12.13 -6.56 9.84
C SER A 8 11.68 -7.88 10.49
N GLU A 9 10.49 -7.93 11.10
CA GLU A 9 9.90 -9.15 11.68
C GLU A 9 9.63 -10.17 10.57
N TYR A 10 8.99 -9.73 9.47
CA TYR A 10 8.71 -10.58 8.31
C TYR A 10 9.95 -11.02 7.54
N ARG A 11 10.97 -10.16 7.46
CA ARG A 11 12.25 -10.54 6.84
C ARG A 11 12.97 -11.65 7.61
N ARG A 12 12.82 -11.69 8.94
CA ARG A 12 13.40 -12.75 9.79
C ARG A 12 12.59 -14.03 9.75
N ASN A 13 11.26 -13.92 9.70
CA ASN A 13 10.35 -15.06 9.66
C ASN A 13 9.30 -14.88 8.55
N PRO A 14 9.61 -15.25 7.29
CA PRO A 14 8.69 -15.10 6.17
C PRO A 14 7.38 -15.89 6.31
N ALA A 15 7.37 -16.97 7.11
CA ALA A 15 6.16 -17.77 7.33
C ALA A 15 5.02 -16.98 8.00
N GLU A 16 5.35 -15.90 8.73
CA GLU A 16 4.37 -14.98 9.32
C GLU A 16 3.54 -14.24 8.27
N LEU A 17 4.01 -14.11 7.02
CA LEU A 17 3.26 -13.46 5.94
C LEU A 17 2.01 -14.26 5.54
N THR A 18 1.99 -15.56 5.80
CA THR A 18 0.87 -16.46 5.50
C THR A 18 -0.16 -16.50 6.64
N GLN A 19 0.19 -15.97 7.81
CA GLN A 19 -0.75 -15.92 8.93
C GLN A 19 -1.90 -14.96 8.63
N PRO A 20 -3.13 -15.33 9.04
CA PRO A 20 -4.28 -14.45 8.89
C PRO A 20 -4.11 -13.20 9.76
N PRO A 21 -4.80 -12.09 9.40
CA PRO A 21 -4.92 -10.93 10.28
C PRO A 21 -5.47 -11.32 11.67
N PRO A 22 -5.16 -10.52 12.71
CA PRO A 22 -5.58 -10.81 14.09
C PRO A 22 -7.10 -10.80 14.25
N GLU A 23 -7.58 -11.37 15.36
CA GLU A 23 -9.00 -11.65 15.59
C GLU A 23 -9.96 -10.47 15.32
N GLY A 24 -11.00 -10.76 14.54
CA GLY A 24 -12.11 -9.87 14.23
C GLY A 24 -12.34 -9.71 12.72
N PRO A 25 -13.61 -9.57 12.27
CA PRO A 25 -13.90 -9.31 10.87
C PRO A 25 -13.38 -7.93 10.45
N ASN A 26 -13.10 -7.75 9.15
CA ASN A 26 -12.59 -6.51 8.58
C ASN A 26 -11.29 -6.07 9.28
N SER A 27 -10.41 -7.02 9.58
CA SER A 27 -9.12 -6.76 10.23
C SER A 27 -7.97 -6.85 9.23
N GLY A 28 -6.89 -6.12 9.48
CA GLY A 28 -5.75 -6.09 8.58
C GLY A 28 -4.44 -5.81 9.29
N ILE A 29 -3.36 -5.91 8.54
CA ILE A 29 -2.01 -5.65 9.03
C ILE A 29 -1.39 -4.54 8.19
N LEU A 30 -0.94 -3.47 8.84
CA LEU A 30 -0.06 -2.47 8.24
C LEU A 30 1.38 -2.80 8.58
N VAL A 31 2.26 -2.63 7.60
CA VAL A 31 3.67 -2.90 7.70
C VAL A 31 4.40 -1.56 7.86
N ILE A 32 5.19 -1.47 8.92
CA ILE A 32 6.01 -0.29 9.23
C ILE A 32 7.46 -0.64 8.92
N GLN A 33 8.10 0.20 8.10
CA GLN A 33 9.55 0.19 7.94
C GLN A 33 10.18 0.69 9.25
N ASP A 34 10.74 -0.23 10.03
CA ASP A 34 11.29 0.01 11.37
C ASP A 34 12.78 0.32 11.39
N GLN A 35 13.52 -0.07 10.35
CA GLN A 35 14.93 0.25 10.24
C GLN A 35 15.14 1.61 9.59
N ASP A 36 15.98 2.42 10.23
CA ASP A 36 16.62 3.55 9.57
C ASP A 36 17.54 3.01 8.47
N SER A 37 17.00 2.78 7.27
CA SER A 37 17.80 2.77 6.05
C SER A 37 18.42 4.16 5.88
N LYS A 38 19.51 4.43 6.59
CA LYS A 38 20.41 5.55 6.29
C LYS A 38 21.06 5.24 4.94
N THR A 39 20.36 5.47 3.84
CA THR A 39 21.02 5.70 2.56
C THR A 39 20.96 7.20 2.29
N ARG A 40 22.09 7.87 2.54
CA ARG A 40 22.36 9.21 2.02
C ARG A 40 22.74 9.03 0.55
N VAL A 41 21.98 9.61 -0.36
CA VAL A 41 22.47 9.90 -1.71
C VAL A 41 22.45 11.42 -1.85
N THR A 42 23.65 11.99 -1.93
CA THR A 42 23.86 13.37 -2.32
C THR A 42 23.95 13.38 -3.85
N CYS A 43 23.13 14.15 -4.55
CA CYS A 43 23.47 14.55 -5.92
C CYS A 43 23.06 16.00 -6.17
N CYS A 44 23.89 16.68 -6.96
CA CYS A 44 24.01 18.13 -7.06
C CYS A 44 22.85 18.79 -7.84
N PHE A 45 22.60 20.05 -7.48
CA PHE A 45 21.67 21.00 -8.10
C PHE A 45 20.17 20.77 -7.78
N SER A 46 19.70 21.49 -6.75
CA SER A 46 18.28 21.81 -6.49
C SER A 46 17.35 20.64 -6.10
N SER A 47 17.54 20.16 -4.86
CA SER A 47 16.53 19.57 -3.95
C SER A 47 15.45 18.60 -4.51
N TRP A 48 15.80 17.31 -4.56
CA TRP A 48 14.92 16.24 -4.07
C TRP A 48 15.79 15.07 -3.57
N LEU A 49 15.72 14.77 -2.28
CA LEU A 49 16.40 13.61 -1.70
C LEU A 49 15.69 12.33 -2.18
N VAL A 50 16.18 11.75 -3.28
CA VAL A 50 15.83 10.37 -3.67
C VAL A 50 16.57 9.45 -2.71
N VAL A 51 15.84 8.87 -1.75
CA VAL A 51 16.40 7.85 -0.87
C VAL A 51 16.47 6.56 -1.67
N ASP A 52 17.66 6.23 -2.20
CA ASP A 52 17.98 4.90 -2.70
C ASP A 52 18.14 3.92 -1.53
N SER A 53 17.05 3.68 -0.79
CA SER A 53 17.00 2.54 0.13
C SER A 53 16.11 1.49 -0.47
N SER A 54 16.67 0.61 -1.29
CA SER A 54 16.59 -0.86 -1.19
C SER A 54 15.34 -1.49 -0.55
N LEU A 55 14.16 -0.93 -0.79
CA LEU A 55 12.86 -1.55 -0.55
C LEU A 55 12.46 -2.29 -1.83
N SER A 56 13.26 -3.31 -2.12
CA SER A 56 12.80 -4.40 -2.96
C SER A 56 12.08 -5.42 -2.09
N GLY A 57 11.17 -6.15 -2.72
CA GLY A 57 10.35 -7.15 -2.05
C GLY A 57 9.02 -6.63 -1.52
N LEU A 58 8.12 -7.58 -1.33
CA LEU A 58 6.84 -7.42 -0.65
C LEU A 58 6.97 -7.94 0.80
N PRO A 59 6.15 -7.47 1.74
CA PRO A 59 5.06 -6.49 1.58
C PRO A 59 5.55 -5.04 1.51
N LEU A 60 4.74 -4.18 0.88
CA LEU A 60 5.03 -2.73 0.82
C LEU A 60 4.77 -2.07 2.19
N PRO A 61 5.67 -1.23 2.71
CA PRO A 61 5.47 -0.52 3.98
C PRO A 61 4.55 0.71 3.83
N GLN A 62 3.66 0.92 4.80
CA GLN A 62 2.66 2.00 4.78
C GLN A 62 3.16 3.31 5.39
N ASN A 63 4.22 3.30 6.20
CA ASN A 63 4.78 4.52 6.80
C ASN A 63 5.73 5.30 5.87
N LEU A 64 5.80 4.93 4.58
CA LEU A 64 6.66 5.58 3.60
C LEU A 64 5.83 6.28 2.53
N LYS A 65 6.38 7.37 1.98
CA LYS A 65 5.79 7.98 0.78
C LYS A 65 6.17 7.13 -0.42
N LEU A 66 5.23 6.32 -0.90
CA LEU A 66 5.40 5.53 -2.11
C LEU A 66 4.94 6.35 -3.33
N ALA A 67 5.65 6.20 -4.44
CA ALA A 67 5.18 6.66 -5.74
C ALA A 67 5.48 5.59 -6.78
N VAL A 68 4.51 5.36 -7.66
CA VAL A 68 4.66 4.50 -8.83
C VAL A 68 5.33 5.32 -9.91
N THR A 69 6.48 4.86 -10.40
CA THR A 69 7.27 5.59 -11.40
C THR A 69 7.59 4.76 -12.64
N PHE A 70 7.62 5.45 -13.78
CA PHE A 70 7.99 4.92 -15.09
C PHE A 70 9.05 5.81 -15.75
N ASN A 71 9.87 5.22 -16.64
CA ASN A 71 10.86 5.93 -17.46
C ASN A 71 11.75 6.90 -16.66
N ILE A 72 12.23 6.46 -15.49
CA ILE A 72 13.08 7.28 -14.62
C ILE A 72 14.30 7.78 -15.42
N GLY A 73 14.47 9.11 -15.48
CA GLY A 73 15.59 9.75 -16.17
C GLY A 73 15.35 10.11 -17.65
N GLY A 74 14.13 9.88 -18.18
CA GLY A 74 13.71 10.36 -19.50
C GLY A 74 12.69 11.51 -19.42
N ASP A 75 12.45 12.18 -20.55
CA ASP A 75 11.51 13.31 -20.68
C ASP A 75 10.05 12.92 -20.37
N ASP A 76 9.68 11.64 -20.51
CA ASP A 76 8.33 11.11 -20.25
C ASP A 76 8.24 10.38 -18.88
N SER A 77 9.03 10.84 -17.91
CA SER A 77 8.95 10.30 -16.55
C SER A 77 7.63 10.67 -15.90
N THR A 78 6.87 9.66 -15.49
CA THR A 78 5.59 9.82 -14.78
C THR A 78 5.74 9.35 -13.35
N ARG A 79 5.12 10.08 -12.42
CA ARG A 79 5.18 9.82 -10.98
C ARG A 79 3.80 9.95 -10.37
N ASP A 80 3.23 8.82 -9.96
CA ASP A 80 1.93 8.76 -9.30
C ASP A 80 2.12 8.51 -7.81
N PRO A 81 1.91 9.52 -6.93
CA PRO A 81 1.99 9.33 -5.49
C PRO A 81 0.78 8.55 -5.00
N VAL A 82 1.03 7.36 -4.44
CA VAL A 82 0.00 6.38 -4.08
C VAL A 82 0.32 5.78 -2.70
N VAL A 83 -0.70 5.51 -1.91
CA VAL A 83 -0.58 4.71 -0.68
C VAL A 83 -1.18 3.34 -0.95
N PHE A 84 -0.36 2.31 -0.81
CA PHE A 84 -0.82 0.92 -0.92
C PHE A 84 -1.21 0.41 0.46
N ILE A 85 -2.49 0.08 0.64
CA ILE A 85 -3.04 -0.39 1.92
C ILE A 85 -3.43 -1.86 1.76
N PRO A 86 -2.91 -2.79 2.58
CA PRO A 86 -3.27 -4.20 2.49
C PRO A 86 -4.76 -4.41 2.65
N VAL A 87 -5.33 -5.28 1.82
CA VAL A 87 -6.74 -5.64 1.85
C VAL A 87 -7.08 -6.31 3.19
N LEU A 88 -8.26 -6.00 3.72
CA LEU A 88 -8.77 -6.57 4.97
C LEU A 88 -9.03 -8.07 4.81
N ASP A 89 -8.95 -8.81 5.91
CA ASP A 89 -9.23 -10.24 6.02
C ASP A 89 -8.37 -11.13 5.09
N LYS A 90 -7.28 -10.60 4.54
CA LYS A 90 -6.29 -11.33 3.75
C LYS A 90 -4.92 -11.33 4.43
N PRO A 91 -4.17 -12.45 4.34
CA PRO A 91 -2.78 -12.49 4.79
C PRO A 91 -1.91 -11.59 3.88
N LEU A 92 -0.79 -11.09 4.40
CA LEU A 92 0.11 -10.23 3.63
C LEU A 92 0.74 -10.93 2.43
N SER A 93 0.90 -12.25 2.49
CA SER A 93 1.36 -13.11 1.38
C SER A 93 0.43 -13.10 0.18
N SER A 94 -0.83 -12.68 0.32
CA SER A 94 -1.75 -12.50 -0.81
C SER A 94 -1.37 -11.33 -1.71
N ASN A 95 -0.49 -10.44 -1.24
CA ASN A 95 -0.06 -9.23 -1.95
C ASN A 95 -1.22 -8.39 -2.52
N CYS A 96 -2.38 -8.45 -1.88
CA CYS A 96 -3.57 -7.69 -2.28
C CYS A 96 -3.57 -6.33 -1.57
N TYR A 97 -3.68 -5.24 -2.33
CA TYR A 97 -3.68 -3.87 -1.81
C TYR A 97 -4.79 -3.03 -2.46
N TYR A 98 -5.31 -2.08 -1.69
CA TYR A 98 -5.97 -0.90 -2.21
C TYR A 98 -4.93 0.14 -2.63
N ALA A 99 -5.15 0.83 -3.75
CA ALA A 99 -4.29 1.90 -4.23
C ALA A 99 -4.94 3.27 -4.03
N ILE A 100 -4.57 3.98 -2.96
CA ILE A 100 -5.16 5.27 -2.60
C ILE A 100 -4.35 6.42 -3.20
N LYS A 101 -5.01 7.30 -3.94
CA LYS A 101 -4.38 8.50 -4.51
C LYS A 101 -4.00 9.46 -3.39
N ARG A 102 -2.76 9.95 -3.41
CA ARG A 102 -2.25 10.81 -2.33
C ARG A 102 -2.46 12.30 -2.56
N HIS A 103 -2.39 12.73 -3.82
CA HIS A 103 -2.40 14.15 -4.17
C HIS A 103 -3.29 14.40 -5.38
N GLY A 104 -3.63 15.66 -5.60
CA GLY A 104 -4.46 16.11 -6.70
C GLY A 104 -5.94 16.05 -6.35
N LYS A 105 -6.76 16.19 -7.39
CA LYS A 105 -8.23 16.29 -7.26
C LYS A 105 -8.87 15.09 -6.55
N HIS A 106 -8.26 13.91 -6.69
CA HIS A 106 -8.75 12.64 -6.18
C HIS A 106 -7.98 12.17 -4.92
N SER A 107 -7.35 13.09 -4.19
CA SER A 107 -6.63 12.74 -2.95
C SER A 107 -7.57 12.04 -1.95
N GLY A 108 -7.11 10.95 -1.35
CA GLY A 108 -7.89 10.13 -0.39
C GLY A 108 -8.81 9.10 -1.05
N GLU A 109 -9.02 9.17 -2.37
CA GLU A 109 -9.85 8.22 -3.10
C GLU A 109 -9.07 6.96 -3.51
N ALA A 110 -9.76 5.82 -3.51
CA ALA A 110 -9.25 4.57 -4.02
C ALA A 110 -9.32 4.54 -5.55
N SER A 111 -8.23 4.09 -6.16
CA SER A 111 -8.20 3.77 -7.58
C SER A 111 -9.03 2.50 -7.82
N GLY A 112 -9.76 2.47 -8.94
CA GLY A 112 -10.56 1.33 -9.35
C GLY A 112 -10.05 0.74 -10.66
N SER A 113 -10.37 -0.53 -10.87
CA SER A 113 -10.25 -1.20 -12.16
C SER A 113 -11.44 -0.82 -13.03
N ALA A 114 -11.20 -0.55 -14.31
CA ALA A 114 -12.27 -0.51 -15.31
C ALA A 114 -12.70 -1.92 -15.66
N LYS A 115 -13.86 -2.09 -16.29
CA LYS A 115 -14.24 -3.41 -16.81
C LYS A 115 -13.80 -3.57 -18.25
N GLU A 116 -13.45 -4.78 -18.66
CA GLU A 116 -13.11 -5.06 -20.05
C GLU A 116 -14.26 -4.74 -21.05
N GLU A 117 -15.50 -4.74 -20.56
CA GLU A 117 -16.68 -4.36 -21.34
C GLU A 117 -16.81 -2.85 -21.58
N ASP A 118 -16.13 -2.01 -20.77
CA ASP A 118 -16.13 -0.54 -20.86
C ASP A 118 -15.21 -0.01 -21.98
N LYS A 119 -15.20 -0.72 -23.11
CA LYS A 119 -14.45 -0.36 -24.31
C LYS A 119 -15.09 0.85 -24.98
N VAL A 120 -14.34 1.94 -25.02
CA VAL A 120 -14.70 3.15 -25.74
C VAL A 120 -13.97 3.17 -27.08
N SER A 121 -14.72 3.42 -28.15
CA SER A 121 -14.14 3.69 -29.46
C SER A 121 -13.45 5.06 -29.43
N CYS A 122 -12.13 5.08 -29.57
CA CYS A 122 -11.37 6.32 -29.79
C CYS A 122 -11.27 6.61 -31.30
N CYS A 123 -11.11 7.88 -31.67
CA CYS A 123 -10.82 8.27 -33.05
C CYS A 123 -9.59 7.49 -33.55
N PHE A 124 -9.60 7.03 -34.81
CA PHE A 124 -8.58 6.15 -35.44
C PHE A 124 -8.67 4.63 -35.15
N CYS A 125 -9.86 4.09 -34.89
CA CYS A 125 -10.12 2.64 -34.75
C CYS A 125 -9.37 1.96 -33.58
N ILE A 126 -8.92 2.73 -32.58
CA ILE A 126 -8.34 2.19 -31.36
C ILE A 126 -9.46 2.00 -30.34
N THR A 127 -9.69 0.74 -29.95
CA THR A 127 -10.60 0.38 -28.87
C THR A 127 -9.83 0.40 -27.56
N GLN A 128 -10.11 1.35 -26.68
CA GLN A 128 -9.47 1.46 -25.37
C GLN A 128 -10.51 1.30 -24.26
N VAL A 129 -10.15 0.64 -23.16
CA VAL A 129 -11.01 0.59 -21.98
C VAL A 129 -10.94 1.95 -21.29
N ALA A 130 -12.09 2.56 -21.04
CA ALA A 130 -12.13 3.83 -20.33
C ALA A 130 -11.66 3.64 -18.89
N GLU A 131 -10.82 4.54 -18.39
CA GLU A 131 -10.34 4.43 -17.01
C GLU A 131 -11.48 4.61 -16.01
N ALA A 132 -11.53 3.71 -15.03
CA ALA A 132 -12.38 3.89 -13.87
C ALA A 132 -11.90 5.12 -13.08
N LYS A 133 -12.84 6.01 -12.79
CA LYS A 133 -12.56 7.17 -11.94
C LYS A 133 -12.27 6.70 -10.51
N PRO A 134 -11.27 7.28 -9.83
CA PRO A 134 -11.12 7.08 -8.40
C PRO A 134 -12.41 7.45 -7.67
N LYS A 135 -12.69 6.74 -6.59
CA LYS A 135 -13.87 6.95 -5.74
C LYS A 135 -13.54 6.59 -4.30
N GLN A 136 -14.46 6.86 -3.38
CA GLN A 136 -14.27 6.50 -1.97
C GLN A 136 -13.94 5.00 -1.84
N LEU A 137 -13.01 4.66 -0.94
CA LEU A 137 -12.62 3.28 -0.70
C LEU A 137 -13.80 2.50 -0.11
N ASP A 138 -14.19 1.43 -0.80
CA ASP A 138 -15.17 0.43 -0.40
C ASP A 138 -14.45 -0.91 -0.22
N PRO A 139 -14.32 -1.41 1.02
CA PRO A 139 -13.63 -2.67 1.29
C PRO A 139 -14.24 -3.89 0.57
N PHE A 140 -15.52 -3.81 0.18
CA PHE A 140 -16.22 -4.90 -0.48
C PHE A 140 -16.14 -4.83 -2.01
N ASP A 141 -15.62 -3.72 -2.57
CA ASP A 141 -15.46 -3.56 -4.00
C ASP A 141 -14.16 -4.23 -4.49
N ILE A 142 -14.31 -5.41 -5.08
CA ILE A 142 -13.20 -6.18 -5.64
C ILE A 142 -12.46 -5.45 -6.78
N TYR A 143 -13.09 -4.49 -7.45
CA TYR A 143 -12.44 -3.72 -8.52
C TYR A 143 -11.47 -2.68 -7.96
N GLN A 144 -11.54 -2.34 -6.67
CA GLN A 144 -10.55 -1.48 -5.99
C GLN A 144 -9.36 -2.26 -5.42
N GLN A 145 -9.37 -3.59 -5.53
CA GLN A 145 -8.33 -4.46 -5.02
C GLN A 145 -7.38 -4.88 -6.14
N PHE A 146 -6.09 -4.76 -5.88
CA PHE A 146 -5.03 -5.11 -6.82
C PHE A 146 -4.07 -6.09 -6.19
N GLU A 147 -3.72 -7.14 -6.93
CA GLU A 147 -2.63 -8.02 -6.57
C GLU A 147 -1.34 -7.46 -7.15
N ILE A 148 -0.34 -7.24 -6.30
CA ILE A 148 0.98 -6.72 -6.69
C ILE A 148 1.94 -7.89 -6.83
N HIS A 149 2.61 -7.94 -7.97
CA HIS A 149 3.52 -9.01 -8.34
C HIS A 149 4.93 -8.51 -8.52
N GLN A 150 5.88 -9.42 -8.32
CA GLN A 150 7.28 -9.24 -8.66
C GLN A 150 7.76 -10.49 -9.39
N GLU A 151 8.56 -10.31 -10.44
CA GLU A 151 9.17 -11.45 -11.14
C GLU A 151 10.17 -12.21 -10.24
N LYS A 152 10.86 -11.48 -9.36
CA LYS A 152 11.83 -12.03 -8.40
C LYS A 152 11.65 -11.36 -7.03
N PRO A 153 11.83 -12.07 -5.90
CA PRO A 153 11.62 -11.52 -4.54
C PRO A 153 12.45 -10.28 -4.17
N SER A 154 13.52 -10.00 -4.93
CA SER A 154 14.40 -8.83 -4.76
C SER A 154 14.35 -7.86 -5.95
N SER A 155 13.43 -8.10 -6.90
CA SER A 155 13.19 -7.20 -8.01
C SER A 155 12.71 -5.84 -7.52
N ARG A 156 13.15 -4.78 -8.19
CA ARG A 156 12.63 -3.42 -8.01
C ARG A 156 11.48 -3.09 -8.96
N SER A 157 11.22 -4.01 -9.90
CA SER A 157 10.19 -3.92 -10.91
C SER A 157 8.98 -4.72 -10.44
N TYR A 158 7.84 -4.03 -10.42
CA TYR A 158 6.54 -4.54 -10.02
C TYR A 158 5.57 -4.47 -11.20
N TYR A 159 4.52 -5.28 -11.15
CA TYR A 159 3.34 -5.12 -11.97
C TYR A 159 2.11 -5.46 -11.11
N ALA A 160 0.94 -5.01 -11.52
CA ALA A 160 -0.28 -5.31 -10.77
C ALA A 160 -1.38 -5.84 -11.68
N THR A 161 -2.21 -6.72 -11.12
CA THR A 161 -3.42 -7.23 -11.74
C THR A 161 -4.63 -6.83 -10.90
N SER A 162 -5.80 -6.76 -11.51
CA SER A 162 -7.04 -6.61 -10.75
C SER A 162 -7.35 -7.92 -10.04
N VAL A 163 -7.91 -7.84 -8.83
CA VAL A 163 -8.48 -9.02 -8.17
C VAL A 163 -9.80 -9.41 -8.84
N ALA A 164 -10.51 -8.47 -9.45
CA ALA A 164 -11.66 -8.75 -10.31
C ALA A 164 -11.19 -9.41 -11.61
N SER A 165 -11.78 -10.55 -11.97
CA SER A 165 -11.36 -11.34 -13.14
C SER A 165 -11.57 -10.63 -14.48
N ASP A 166 -12.52 -9.71 -14.54
CA ASP A 166 -12.86 -8.86 -15.69
C ASP A 166 -12.36 -7.41 -15.51
N GLY A 167 -11.56 -7.17 -14.47
CA GLY A 167 -11.03 -5.87 -14.11
C GLY A 167 -9.74 -5.54 -14.84
N VAL A 168 -9.69 -4.38 -15.48
CA VAL A 168 -8.50 -3.78 -16.07
C VAL A 168 -7.96 -2.71 -15.10
N PRO A 169 -6.75 -2.88 -14.54
CA PRO A 169 -6.17 -1.90 -13.63
C PRO A 169 -6.01 -0.51 -14.27
N PRO A 170 -5.96 0.56 -13.47
CA PRO A 170 -5.68 1.90 -13.97
C PRO A 170 -4.29 1.94 -14.63
N TRP A 171 -4.10 2.87 -15.56
CA TRP A 171 -2.90 2.93 -16.41
C TRP A 171 -1.57 2.83 -15.65
N PHE A 172 -1.50 3.47 -14.48
CA PHE A 172 -0.28 3.52 -13.66
C PHE A 172 0.03 2.18 -12.98
N LEU A 173 -0.94 1.28 -12.83
CA LEU A 173 -0.74 -0.08 -12.29
C LEU A 173 -0.64 -1.14 -13.39
N ASN A 174 -1.30 -0.91 -14.53
CA ASN A 174 -1.38 -1.86 -15.64
C ASN A 174 -0.07 -1.97 -16.44
N ARG A 175 0.72 -0.90 -16.48
CA ARG A 175 2.04 -0.95 -17.13
C ARG A 175 2.98 -1.88 -16.35
N LYS A 176 3.73 -2.71 -17.07
CA LYS A 176 4.74 -3.57 -16.45
C LYS A 176 5.94 -2.74 -16.00
N GLU A 177 6.61 -3.26 -14.99
CA GLU A 177 7.92 -2.79 -14.52
C GLU A 177 7.96 -1.41 -13.86
N TRP A 178 6.88 -1.01 -13.20
CA TRP A 178 6.96 0.17 -12.34
C TRP A 178 7.84 -0.09 -11.13
N THR A 179 8.42 0.99 -10.62
CA THR A 179 9.20 0.95 -9.37
C THR A 179 8.52 1.76 -8.28
N VAL A 180 8.90 1.48 -7.03
CA VAL A 180 8.43 2.21 -5.86
C VAL A 180 9.51 3.14 -5.38
N GLU A 181 9.30 4.45 -5.54
CA GLU A 181 10.15 5.44 -4.88
C GLU A 181 9.69 5.67 -3.45
N CYS A 182 10.62 5.57 -2.50
CA CYS A 182 10.38 5.89 -1.11
C CYS A 182 10.89 7.28 -0.78
N LEU A 183 10.00 8.18 -0.36
CA LEU A 183 10.40 9.43 0.26
C LEU A 183 10.12 9.36 1.75
N ARG A 184 11.13 9.71 2.55
CA ARG A 184 10.88 10.00 3.96
C ARG A 184 10.23 11.37 4.04
N SER A 185 9.09 11.46 4.70
CA SER A 185 8.61 12.74 5.20
C SER A 185 8.21 12.60 6.65
N GLN A 186 8.33 13.70 7.37
CA GLN A 186 7.99 13.76 8.79
C GLN A 186 6.47 13.64 9.02
N ASP A 187 5.68 13.83 7.97
CA ASP A 187 4.20 13.94 7.97
C ASP A 187 3.46 12.60 8.12
N PHE A 188 4.16 11.45 8.08
CA PHE A 188 3.50 10.15 8.27
C PHE A 188 3.46 9.77 9.76
N GLU A 189 2.26 9.70 10.30
CA GLU A 189 1.99 9.46 11.74
C GLU A 189 2.04 7.97 12.13
N LEU A 190 2.21 7.04 11.18
CA LEU A 190 2.41 5.61 11.47
C LEU A 190 3.81 5.34 12.04
N ARG A 191 3.96 5.66 13.33
CA ARG A 191 5.20 5.47 14.11
C ARG A 191 5.03 4.46 15.23
N ASP A 192 3.82 4.37 15.78
CA ASP A 192 3.53 3.53 16.93
C ASP A 192 3.23 2.09 16.54
N ASP A 193 3.72 1.17 17.36
CA ASP A 193 3.49 -0.26 17.24
C ASP A 193 2.13 -0.65 17.86
N ALA A 194 1.06 -0.47 17.07
CA ALA A 194 -0.30 -0.90 17.40
C ALA A 194 -0.42 -2.42 17.27
N LYS A 195 -0.02 -3.16 18.31
CA LYS A 195 -0.01 -4.64 18.27
C LYS A 195 -1.40 -5.30 18.31
N GLY A 196 -2.47 -4.54 18.51
CA GLY A 196 -3.84 -5.02 18.68
C GLY A 196 -4.21 -5.22 20.15
N LEU A 197 -5.00 -6.24 20.43
CA LEU A 197 -5.46 -6.57 21.79
C LEU A 197 -4.33 -7.23 22.60
N ASN A 198 -4.11 -6.74 23.82
CA ASN A 198 -3.31 -7.39 24.84
C ASN A 198 -4.23 -8.26 25.72
N THR A 199 -4.23 -9.57 25.47
CA THR A 199 -5.08 -10.55 26.17
C THR A 199 -4.76 -10.64 27.66
N GLU A 200 -3.49 -10.53 28.05
CA GLU A 200 -3.08 -10.58 29.46
C GLU A 200 -3.60 -9.39 30.26
N LEU A 201 -3.56 -8.19 29.68
CA LEU A 201 -4.13 -6.99 30.30
C LEU A 201 -5.65 -7.05 30.33
N ARG A 202 -6.28 -7.55 29.26
CA ARG A 202 -7.73 -7.73 29.20
C ARG A 202 -8.24 -8.73 30.25
N ALA A 203 -7.46 -9.74 30.60
CA ALA A 203 -7.81 -10.73 31.61
C ALA A 203 -7.73 -10.20 33.05
N LYS A 204 -7.14 -9.02 33.27
CA LYS A 204 -6.99 -8.40 34.60
C LYS A 204 -8.10 -7.38 34.85
N LEU A 205 -8.64 -7.37 36.06
CA LEU A 205 -9.54 -6.31 36.51
C LEU A 205 -8.74 -5.02 36.70
N PRO A 206 -9.16 -3.87 36.11
CA PRO A 206 -8.51 -2.60 36.37
C PRO A 206 -8.75 -2.20 37.84
N GLY A 207 -7.75 -1.57 38.45
CA GLY A 207 -7.90 -0.98 39.78
C GLY A 207 -9.01 0.08 39.80
N LEU A 208 -9.71 0.22 40.92
CA LEU A 208 -10.73 1.26 41.12
C LEU A 208 -10.14 2.65 40.82
N GLY A 209 -10.71 3.34 39.83
CA GLY A 209 -10.26 4.67 39.40
C GLY A 209 -9.12 4.68 38.37
N MET A 210 -8.64 3.52 37.89
CA MET A 210 -7.59 3.45 36.87
C MET A 210 -8.15 3.09 35.49
N SER A 211 -7.72 3.81 34.46
CA SER A 211 -7.93 3.42 33.06
C SER A 211 -6.73 2.62 32.56
N THR A 212 -6.95 1.42 32.02
CA THR A 212 -5.90 0.59 31.41
C THR A 212 -6.16 0.43 29.92
N VAL A 213 -5.18 0.80 29.10
CA VAL A 213 -5.24 0.58 27.65
C VAL A 213 -4.93 -0.90 27.37
N VAL A 214 -5.93 -1.63 26.93
CA VAL A 214 -5.81 -3.07 26.62
C VAL A 214 -5.49 -3.34 25.15
N GLY A 215 -5.42 -2.32 24.30
CA GLY A 215 -5.04 -2.48 22.91
C GLY A 215 -5.02 -1.19 22.11
N LYS A 216 -4.38 -1.25 20.94
CA LYS A 216 -4.29 -0.15 19.97
C LYS A 216 -4.50 -0.69 18.56
N TRP A 217 -5.24 0.07 17.75
CA TRP A 217 -5.50 -0.20 16.34
C TRP A 217 -5.51 1.10 15.54
N TYR A 218 -5.27 1.01 14.24
CA TYR A 218 -5.51 2.08 13.27
C TYR A 218 -6.82 1.85 12.53
N SER A 219 -7.48 2.94 12.17
CA SER A 219 -8.64 2.93 11.27
C SER A 219 -8.38 3.90 10.13
N LEU A 220 -8.91 3.57 8.95
CA LEU A 220 -8.89 4.50 7.82
C LEU A 220 -9.96 5.55 8.08
N SER A 221 -9.55 6.80 8.19
CA SER A 221 -10.47 7.94 8.23
C SER A 221 -10.31 8.72 6.93
N TYR A 222 -11.43 9.07 6.31
CA TYR A 222 -11.47 9.94 5.14
C TYR A 222 -11.80 11.34 5.65
N SER A 223 -10.93 12.31 5.34
CA SER A 223 -11.13 13.73 5.58
C SER A 223 -11.62 14.41 4.31
#